data_AF-T1JP67-F1
#
_entry.id   AF-T1JP67-F1
#
_cell.length_a   1.000
_cell.length_b   1.000
_cell.length_c   1.000
_cell.angle_alpha   90.00
_cell.angle_beta   90.00
_cell.angle_gamma   90.00
#
_symmetry.space_group_name_H-M   'P 1'
#
loop_
_entity.id
_entity.type
_entity.pdbx_description
1 polymer ?
#
loop_
_entity_poly.entity_id
_entity_poly.type
_entity_poly.pdbx_seq_one_letter_code
_entity_poly.pdbx_strand_id
1 'polypeptide(L)'
;MKMSKFFWNFYLYFTFVWVIHVSSKCQDLFLIPSQYNKNRAPIPQNNTLIIDVDILVWAVTGVSAQKMQIQVDTYITFVWKDYRLNFLPNLNLDEENWCPIGSSKLDIWLPYVIFRNCIGCTPIELDTQKIDVLVHPKTQQFKILIRTLTNFACNIYLAKYPMDSQYCKIQLANYYETTNELEFRQIFPDSYKYVASNKSLAEYEIGPITPRNCSTPILDGQEHACVELNFIFIRQIGYYILTLYAPTFLIVVLSWMAFWIPAEPLQARITLGVTSLFTLATRLDQAQRNLPLVSYVKAIDVWLFVCIFLVFASLIELSFTSKFLQTEKTQVVPLNVASVNNLERQESNKKQPSQGAISLASSGSLRGEAPSNGPGVQTVDLRCAQGRIVWNWPQGALRLVLQLGSSGKEFRGCVQTNIIDDKSSTRVYIEGRGRLLLLMAPGDGRSTQTHRCFNSFHGQVALYVEAENRPMRFHKSILDFSYQLRKLTKRSRMDSAEECRPCLDQELLQFYCTSDFVLRASVISINHNSDLQLSEMKLRIIQPLRPSFFVGQEYVVYAPLHCQIASDDGEFVIFGTHFFNRPIVRCAPRVQEWQKLRRHAIRLKINQCLL
;
A
#
# COMPACT_ATOMS: atom_id res chain seq x y z
N MET A 1 6.85 38.48 -39.54
CA MET A 1 6.06 37.87 -38.43
C MET A 1 4.55 38.19 -38.41
N LYS A 2 4.00 39.06 -39.28
CA LYS A 2 2.54 39.32 -39.33
C LYS A 2 1.76 38.44 -40.32
N MET A 3 2.41 37.96 -41.40
CA MET A 3 1.73 37.16 -42.43
C MET A 3 1.40 35.72 -42.00
N SER A 4 2.24 35.10 -41.16
CA SER A 4 2.02 33.75 -40.61
C SER A 4 0.79 33.69 -39.69
N LYS A 5 0.53 34.71 -38.86
CA LYS A 5 -0.68 34.78 -38.01
C LYS A 5 -1.96 34.95 -38.83
N PHE A 6 -1.89 35.64 -39.96
CA PHE A 6 -3.06 35.82 -40.83
C PHE A 6 -3.44 34.51 -41.52
N PHE A 7 -2.46 33.77 -42.05
CA PHE A 7 -2.69 32.44 -42.62
C PHE A 7 -3.17 31.42 -41.57
N TRP A 8 -2.64 31.48 -40.34
CA TRP A 8 -3.08 30.58 -39.27
C TRP A 8 -4.50 30.89 -38.80
N ASN A 9 -4.86 32.17 -38.69
CA ASN A 9 -6.22 32.58 -38.36
C ASN A 9 -7.20 32.30 -39.51
N PHE A 10 -6.76 32.41 -40.77
CA PHE A 10 -7.60 32.09 -41.94
C PHE A 10 -7.79 30.58 -42.07
N TYR A 11 -6.76 29.78 -41.81
CA TYR A 11 -6.84 28.32 -41.76
C TYR A 11 -7.71 27.84 -40.59
N LEU A 12 -7.57 28.45 -39.41
CA LEU A 12 -8.47 28.21 -38.28
C LEU A 12 -9.91 28.62 -38.62
N TYR A 13 -10.14 29.76 -39.25
CA TYR A 13 -11.48 30.19 -39.63
C TYR A 13 -12.11 29.28 -40.69
N PHE A 14 -11.34 28.86 -41.71
CA PHE A 14 -11.83 27.92 -42.73
C PHE A 14 -12.07 26.53 -42.16
N THR A 15 -11.20 26.02 -41.29
CA THR A 15 -11.43 24.74 -40.60
C THR A 15 -12.63 24.83 -39.66
N PHE A 16 -12.81 25.96 -38.95
CA PHE A 16 -13.98 26.17 -38.08
C PHE A 16 -15.29 26.30 -38.87
N VAL A 17 -15.28 27.05 -39.98
CA VAL A 17 -16.46 27.18 -40.86
C VAL A 17 -16.77 25.88 -41.58
N TRP A 18 -15.76 25.13 -42.04
CA TRP A 18 -15.96 23.81 -42.67
C TRP A 18 -16.48 22.78 -41.68
N VAL A 19 -15.96 22.74 -40.45
CA VAL A 19 -16.48 21.90 -39.35
C VAL A 19 -17.93 22.25 -38.99
N ILE A 20 -18.27 23.55 -38.92
CA ILE A 20 -19.64 24.00 -38.66
C ILE A 20 -20.58 23.62 -39.82
N HIS A 21 -20.14 23.77 -41.08
CA HIS A 21 -20.96 23.48 -42.26
C HIS A 21 -21.17 21.97 -42.49
N VAL A 22 -20.18 21.14 -42.15
CA VAL A 22 -20.30 19.67 -42.17
C VAL A 22 -21.19 19.19 -41.01
N SER A 23 -21.04 19.76 -39.82
CA SER A 23 -21.87 19.40 -38.65
C SER A 23 -23.36 19.75 -38.83
N SER A 24 -23.71 20.82 -39.57
CA SER A 24 -25.11 21.20 -39.74
C SER A 24 -25.87 20.32 -40.75
N LYS A 25 -25.19 19.66 -41.69
CA LYS A 25 -25.84 18.77 -42.68
C LYS A 25 -26.05 17.34 -42.16
N CYS A 26 -25.22 16.87 -41.23
CA CYS A 26 -25.33 15.52 -40.65
C CYS A 26 -26.43 15.43 -39.58
N GLN A 27 -26.95 16.55 -39.09
CA GLN A 27 -27.89 16.55 -37.96
C GLN A 27 -29.25 15.96 -38.33
N ASP A 28 -29.67 15.97 -39.60
CA ASP A 28 -31.01 15.52 -40.06
C ASP A 28 -31.03 14.20 -40.86
N LEU A 29 -30.08 13.30 -40.61
CA LEU A 29 -29.94 12.03 -41.33
C LEU A 29 -31.06 11.01 -41.10
N PHE A 30 -31.65 11.01 -39.90
CA PHE A 30 -32.67 10.05 -39.51
C PHE A 30 -33.69 10.68 -38.56
N LEU A 31 -34.87 10.08 -38.53
CA LEU A 31 -35.95 10.43 -37.62
C LEU A 31 -36.12 9.33 -36.57
N ILE A 32 -36.25 9.73 -35.30
CA ILE A 32 -36.54 8.84 -34.18
C ILE A 32 -38.07 8.73 -34.06
N PRO A 33 -38.66 7.54 -34.23
CA PRO A 33 -40.10 7.36 -34.05
C PRO A 33 -40.55 7.70 -32.63
N SER A 34 -41.77 8.20 -32.45
CA SER A 34 -42.33 8.53 -31.13
C SER A 34 -42.47 7.32 -30.19
N GLN A 35 -42.51 6.10 -30.75
CA GLN A 35 -42.58 4.84 -30.01
C GLN A 35 -41.19 4.22 -29.74
N TYR A 36 -40.11 4.91 -30.09
CA TYR A 36 -38.76 4.40 -29.91
C TYR A 36 -38.40 4.24 -28.43
N ASN A 37 -37.91 3.05 -28.07
CA ASN A 37 -37.42 2.79 -26.71
C ASN A 37 -35.92 2.50 -26.74
N LYS A 38 -35.14 3.47 -26.27
CA LYS A 38 -33.67 3.41 -26.18
C LYS A 38 -33.13 2.33 -25.24
N ASN A 39 -33.95 1.79 -24.33
CA ASN A 39 -33.52 0.79 -23.37
C ASN A 39 -33.61 -0.65 -23.92
N ARG A 40 -34.14 -0.82 -25.14
CA ARG A 40 -34.22 -2.14 -25.79
C ARG A 40 -33.27 -2.20 -26.97
N ALA A 41 -32.52 -3.30 -27.08
CA ALA A 41 -31.66 -3.55 -28.23
C ALA A 41 -32.45 -3.61 -29.55
N PRO A 42 -31.88 -3.12 -30.66
CA PRO A 42 -32.51 -3.13 -31.98
C PRO A 42 -32.40 -4.51 -32.65
N ILE A 43 -32.96 -5.53 -32.01
CA ILE A 43 -32.91 -6.91 -32.51
C ILE A 43 -33.80 -7.03 -33.77
N PRO A 44 -33.24 -7.43 -34.93
CA PRO A 44 -34.03 -7.64 -36.14
C PRO A 44 -35.00 -8.83 -36.01
N GLN A 45 -36.15 -8.78 -36.68
CA GLN A 45 -37.11 -9.88 -36.66
C GLN A 45 -36.47 -11.15 -37.25
N ASN A 46 -36.46 -12.24 -36.47
CA ASN A 46 -35.89 -13.55 -36.80
C ASN A 46 -34.36 -13.62 -37.03
N ASN A 47 -33.61 -12.58 -36.66
CA ASN A 47 -32.15 -12.56 -36.81
C ASN A 47 -31.45 -12.10 -35.52
N THR A 48 -30.16 -12.44 -35.40
CA THR A 48 -29.31 -11.94 -34.31
C THR A 48 -28.83 -10.52 -34.59
N LEU A 49 -28.72 -9.70 -33.54
CA LEU A 49 -28.08 -8.39 -33.64
C LEU A 49 -26.57 -8.59 -33.72
N ILE A 50 -25.99 -8.25 -34.86
CA ILE A 50 -24.54 -8.28 -35.05
C ILE A 50 -23.96 -6.93 -34.64
N ILE A 51 -23.02 -6.98 -33.69
CA ILE A 51 -22.22 -5.82 -33.31
C ILE A 51 -20.80 -6.07 -33.73
N ASP A 52 -20.36 -5.22 -34.63
CA ASP A 52 -19.04 -5.20 -35.21
C ASP A 52 -18.11 -4.49 -34.19
N VAL A 53 -17.16 -5.22 -33.60
CA VAL A 53 -16.26 -4.74 -32.55
C VAL A 53 -14.82 -4.73 -33.05
N ASP A 54 -14.11 -3.66 -32.74
CA ASP A 54 -12.66 -3.61 -32.89
C ASP A 54 -12.00 -3.10 -31.61
N ILE A 55 -11.01 -3.83 -31.11
CA ILE A 55 -10.27 -3.48 -29.89
C ILE A 55 -8.83 -3.19 -30.30
N LEU A 56 -8.53 -1.90 -30.41
CA LEU A 56 -7.18 -1.41 -30.67
C LEU A 56 -6.47 -1.17 -29.34
N VAL A 57 -5.41 -1.92 -29.06
CA VAL A 57 -4.57 -1.69 -27.88
C VAL A 57 -3.67 -0.48 -28.15
N TRP A 58 -3.81 0.61 -27.42
CA TRP A 58 -2.92 1.76 -27.60
C TRP A 58 -1.56 1.52 -26.93
N ALA A 59 -1.58 1.05 -25.68
CA ALA A 59 -0.39 0.73 -24.91
C ALA A 59 -0.71 -0.25 -23.79
N VAL A 60 0.24 -1.12 -23.46
CA VAL A 60 0.27 -1.81 -22.17
C VAL A 60 1.10 -0.95 -21.23
N THR A 61 0.49 -0.39 -20.17
CA THR A 61 1.18 0.55 -19.28
C THR A 61 1.98 -0.16 -18.19
N GLY A 62 1.57 -1.37 -17.79
CA GLY A 62 2.30 -2.16 -16.81
C GLY A 62 1.69 -3.52 -16.51
N VAL A 63 2.56 -4.43 -16.04
CA VAL A 63 2.20 -5.77 -15.58
C VAL A 63 2.61 -5.88 -14.12
N SER A 64 1.68 -6.21 -13.22
CA SER A 64 1.95 -6.33 -11.79
C SER A 64 1.77 -7.77 -11.32
N ALA A 65 2.89 -8.47 -11.11
CA ALA A 65 2.89 -9.80 -10.52
C ALA A 65 2.32 -9.80 -9.09
N GLN A 66 2.67 -8.81 -8.27
CA GLN A 66 2.20 -8.70 -6.87
C GLN A 66 0.67 -8.57 -6.78
N LYS A 67 0.05 -7.84 -7.71
CA LYS A 67 -1.40 -7.60 -7.73
C LYS A 67 -2.16 -8.55 -8.64
N MET A 68 -1.49 -9.48 -9.33
CA MET A 68 -2.11 -10.38 -10.32
C MET A 68 -2.96 -9.63 -11.35
N GLN A 69 -2.40 -8.58 -11.95
CA GLN A 69 -3.13 -7.72 -12.89
C GLN A 69 -2.25 -7.13 -14.00
N ILE A 70 -2.89 -6.77 -15.10
CA ILE A 70 -2.30 -5.98 -16.19
C ILE A 70 -3.07 -4.67 -16.37
N GLN A 71 -2.40 -3.61 -16.78
CA GLN A 71 -3.02 -2.34 -17.10
C GLN A 71 -2.84 -2.03 -18.58
N VAL A 72 -3.95 -1.77 -19.27
CA VAL A 72 -3.97 -1.61 -20.73
C VAL A 72 -4.81 -0.40 -21.11
N ASP A 73 -4.26 0.44 -21.97
CA ASP A 73 -4.92 1.56 -22.64
C ASP A 73 -5.44 1.05 -23.99
N THR A 74 -6.75 1.14 -24.21
CA THR A 74 -7.41 0.59 -25.40
C THR A 74 -8.38 1.58 -26.00
N TYR A 75 -8.48 1.58 -27.33
CA TYR A 75 -9.56 2.17 -28.09
C TYR A 75 -10.48 1.06 -28.56
N ILE A 76 -11.76 1.19 -28.25
CA ILE A 76 -12.78 0.23 -28.62
C ILE A 76 -13.72 0.91 -29.60
N THR A 77 -13.87 0.30 -30.75
CA THR A 77 -14.83 0.73 -31.77
C THR A 77 -16.00 -0.23 -31.78
N PHE A 78 -17.21 0.31 -31.67
CA PHE A 78 -18.45 -0.44 -31.90
C PHE A 78 -19.10 0.07 -33.17
N VAL A 79 -19.53 -0.85 -34.03
CA VAL A 79 -20.34 -0.57 -35.20
C VAL A 79 -21.60 -1.44 -35.14
N TRP A 80 -22.77 -0.83 -35.27
CA TRP A 80 -24.03 -1.57 -35.28
C TRP A 80 -25.05 -0.88 -36.18
N LYS A 81 -26.16 -1.57 -36.46
CA LYS A 81 -27.28 -1.03 -37.24
C LYS A 81 -28.56 -1.07 -36.41
N ASP A 82 -29.30 0.04 -36.34
CA ASP A 82 -30.61 0.10 -35.71
C ASP A 82 -31.71 0.13 -36.78
N TYR A 83 -32.44 -0.98 -36.93
CA TYR A 83 -33.50 -1.14 -37.92
C TYR A 83 -34.79 -0.38 -37.59
N ARG A 84 -34.90 0.20 -36.39
CA ARG A 84 -36.09 0.93 -35.93
C ARG A 84 -36.05 2.41 -36.32
N LEU A 85 -34.90 2.91 -36.78
CA LEU A 85 -34.72 4.31 -37.16
C LEU A 85 -34.99 4.50 -38.65
N ASN A 86 -35.75 5.55 -38.98
CA ASN A 86 -36.11 5.87 -40.36
C ASN A 86 -35.08 6.85 -40.93
N PHE A 87 -34.24 6.36 -41.85
CA PHE A 87 -33.28 7.18 -42.57
C PHE A 87 -33.95 7.91 -43.73
N LEU A 88 -33.63 9.20 -43.90
CA LEU A 88 -34.16 9.99 -45.01
C LEU A 88 -33.43 9.63 -46.31
N PRO A 89 -34.14 9.20 -47.38
CA PRO A 89 -33.53 8.99 -48.67
C PRO A 89 -33.19 10.35 -49.30
N ASN A 90 -31.99 10.50 -49.88
CA ASN A 90 -31.55 11.66 -50.68
C ASN A 90 -30.96 12.88 -49.93
N LEU A 91 -30.10 12.66 -48.95
CA LEU A 91 -29.13 13.69 -48.57
C LEU A 91 -27.91 13.56 -49.49
N ASN A 92 -27.67 14.53 -50.38
CA ASN A 92 -26.46 14.66 -51.20
C ASN A 92 -25.24 14.92 -50.31
N LEU A 93 -24.87 13.92 -49.52
CA LEU A 93 -23.71 13.90 -48.63
C LEU A 93 -22.63 13.06 -49.29
N ASP A 94 -21.38 13.47 -49.15
CA ASP A 94 -20.22 12.70 -49.63
C ASP A 94 -20.31 11.28 -49.06
N GLU A 95 -20.59 10.31 -49.94
CA GLU A 95 -21.09 8.97 -49.58
C GLU A 95 -20.12 8.13 -48.72
N GLU A 96 -18.84 8.52 -48.65
CA GLU A 96 -17.78 7.77 -47.99
C GLU A 96 -17.50 8.19 -46.54
N ASN A 97 -18.02 9.34 -46.08
CA ASN A 97 -17.62 9.89 -44.79
C ASN A 97 -18.62 9.59 -43.67
N TRP A 98 -18.07 9.22 -42.51
CA TRP A 98 -18.80 9.10 -41.25
C TRP A 98 -19.22 10.48 -40.74
N CYS A 99 -20.51 10.65 -40.47
CA CYS A 99 -21.13 11.92 -40.05
C CYS A 99 -21.26 11.97 -38.52
N PRO A 100 -20.74 13.01 -37.82
CA PRO A 100 -20.97 13.16 -36.38
C PRO A 100 -22.41 13.60 -36.06
N ILE A 101 -23.02 12.98 -35.05
CA ILE A 101 -24.35 13.33 -34.54
C ILE A 101 -24.20 14.38 -33.43
N GLY A 102 -24.94 15.49 -33.52
CA GLY A 102 -24.95 16.52 -32.49
C GLY A 102 -25.60 16.06 -31.17
N SER A 103 -25.16 16.66 -30.05
CA SER A 103 -25.56 16.33 -28.67
C SER A 103 -27.07 16.26 -28.40
N SER A 104 -27.89 16.94 -29.21
CA SER A 104 -29.35 16.99 -29.08
C SER A 104 -30.11 15.76 -29.59
N LYS A 105 -29.48 14.85 -30.36
CA LYS A 105 -30.12 13.64 -30.94
C LYS A 105 -29.60 12.32 -30.37
N LEU A 106 -28.93 12.33 -29.21
CA LEU A 106 -28.36 11.12 -28.61
C LEU A 106 -29.33 10.23 -27.81
N ASP A 107 -30.64 10.40 -27.93
CA ASP A 107 -31.62 9.54 -27.25
C ASP A 107 -31.86 8.20 -28.00
N ILE A 108 -30.77 7.59 -28.48
CA ILE A 108 -30.75 6.30 -29.21
C ILE A 108 -30.19 5.18 -28.33
N TRP A 109 -30.48 3.93 -28.67
CA TRP A 109 -29.89 2.77 -28.01
C TRP A 109 -28.39 2.70 -28.28
N LEU A 110 -27.62 2.39 -27.24
CA LEU A 110 -26.18 2.16 -27.30
C LEU A 110 -25.89 0.77 -26.73
N PRO A 111 -24.87 0.06 -27.27
CA PRO A 111 -24.52 -1.26 -26.78
C PRO A 111 -23.97 -1.20 -25.35
N TYR A 112 -24.54 -2.01 -24.45
CA TYR A 112 -24.13 -2.04 -23.06
C TYR A 112 -23.13 -3.17 -22.80
N VAL A 113 -21.86 -2.80 -22.70
CA VAL A 113 -20.74 -3.75 -22.63
C VAL A 113 -19.98 -3.64 -21.32
N ILE A 114 -19.42 -4.77 -20.87
CA ILE A 114 -18.60 -4.84 -19.66
C ILE A 114 -17.30 -5.59 -19.90
N PHE A 115 -16.24 -5.12 -19.26
CA PHE A 115 -15.03 -5.90 -19.10
C PHE A 115 -15.17 -6.89 -17.94
N ARG A 116 -15.34 -8.17 -18.25
CA ARG A 116 -15.64 -9.20 -17.25
C ARG A 116 -14.54 -9.36 -16.21
N ASN A 117 -13.30 -9.27 -16.65
CA ASN A 117 -12.14 -9.41 -15.78
C ASN A 117 -11.53 -8.07 -15.35
N CYS A 118 -12.26 -6.96 -15.45
CA CYS A 118 -11.77 -5.70 -14.91
C CYS A 118 -11.82 -5.68 -13.37
N ILE A 119 -10.80 -5.10 -12.74
CA ILE A 119 -10.77 -4.82 -11.31
C ILE A 119 -11.28 -3.39 -11.06
N GLY A 120 -12.41 -3.27 -10.35
CA GLY A 120 -12.95 -1.99 -9.92
C GLY A 120 -13.54 -1.13 -11.05
N CYS A 121 -13.82 -1.70 -12.22
CA CYS A 121 -14.61 -1.02 -13.24
C CYS A 121 -16.08 -1.03 -12.84
N THR A 122 -16.73 0.12 -13.00
CA THR A 122 -18.15 0.13 -13.30
C THR A 122 -18.37 -0.42 -14.71
N PRO A 123 -19.55 -0.97 -15.03
CA PRO A 123 -19.93 -1.15 -16.43
C PRO A 123 -19.64 0.13 -17.22
N ILE A 124 -19.28 0.00 -18.48
CA ILE A 124 -19.01 1.18 -19.32
C ILE A 124 -20.38 1.83 -19.57
N GLU A 125 -20.80 2.73 -18.68
CA GLU A 125 -21.93 3.60 -18.91
C GLU A 125 -21.52 4.58 -20.00
N LEU A 126 -21.89 4.22 -21.23
CA LEU A 126 -21.74 5.07 -22.41
C LEU A 126 -22.68 6.27 -22.23
N ASP A 127 -22.18 7.28 -21.53
CA ASP A 127 -22.88 8.54 -21.34
C ASP A 127 -22.83 9.32 -22.66
N THR A 128 -24.00 9.42 -23.27
CA THR A 128 -24.28 10.19 -24.49
C THR A 128 -23.76 11.64 -24.46
N GLN A 129 -23.52 12.22 -23.29
CA GLN A 129 -22.99 13.59 -23.19
C GLN A 129 -21.46 13.67 -23.36
N LYS A 130 -20.76 12.52 -23.44
CA LYS A 130 -19.29 12.43 -23.44
C LYS A 130 -18.72 11.70 -24.66
N ILE A 131 -19.56 11.18 -25.54
CA ILE A 131 -19.16 10.29 -26.63
C ILE A 131 -19.73 10.79 -27.94
N ASP A 132 -18.85 10.95 -28.94
CA ASP A 132 -19.25 11.27 -30.30
C ASP A 132 -19.78 10.00 -30.99
N VAL A 133 -21.06 10.01 -31.34
CA VAL A 133 -21.66 8.97 -32.19
C VAL A 133 -21.55 9.41 -33.63
N LEU A 134 -21.01 8.53 -34.47
CA LEU A 134 -20.93 8.71 -35.91
C LEU A 134 -21.99 7.87 -36.61
N VAL A 135 -22.55 8.36 -37.70
CA VAL A 135 -23.51 7.64 -38.54
C VAL A 135 -23.03 7.62 -39.98
N HIS A 136 -23.17 6.47 -40.62
CA HIS A 136 -22.86 6.30 -42.04
C HIS A 136 -24.15 6.41 -42.87
N PRO A 137 -24.29 7.40 -43.78
CA PRO A 137 -25.53 7.66 -44.50
C PRO A 137 -25.97 6.51 -45.40
N LYS A 138 -25.02 5.88 -46.12
CA LYS A 138 -25.27 4.78 -47.07
C LYS A 138 -25.57 3.43 -46.39
N THR A 139 -24.73 3.01 -45.45
CA THR A 139 -24.89 1.70 -44.79
C THR A 139 -25.91 1.74 -43.65
N GLN A 140 -26.30 2.95 -43.20
CA GLN A 140 -27.19 3.18 -42.05
C GLN A 140 -26.64 2.58 -40.76
N GLN A 141 -25.31 2.51 -40.65
CA GLN A 141 -24.62 2.01 -39.47
C GLN A 141 -24.23 3.17 -38.56
N PHE A 142 -24.25 2.90 -37.26
CA PHE A 142 -23.72 3.77 -36.23
C PHE A 142 -22.35 3.27 -35.81
N LYS A 143 -21.47 4.19 -35.46
CA LYS A 143 -20.12 3.93 -34.97
C LYS A 143 -19.83 4.74 -33.74
N ILE A 144 -19.28 4.10 -32.73
CA ILE A 144 -18.76 4.72 -31.51
C ILE A 144 -17.29 4.35 -31.36
N LEU A 145 -16.50 5.31 -30.89
CA LEU A 145 -15.12 5.11 -30.46
C LEU A 145 -14.99 5.51 -28.98
N ILE A 146 -14.54 4.59 -28.12
CA ILE A 146 -14.28 4.86 -26.71
C ILE A 146 -12.83 4.54 -26.39
N ARG A 147 -12.18 5.42 -25.62
CA ARG A 147 -10.86 5.13 -25.04
C ARG A 147 -11.01 4.75 -23.58
N THR A 148 -10.40 3.64 -23.17
CA THR A 148 -10.41 3.18 -21.78
C THR A 148 -9.01 2.81 -21.31
N LEU A 149 -8.65 3.25 -20.09
CA LEU A 149 -7.46 2.82 -19.38
C LEU A 149 -7.89 1.98 -18.18
N THR A 150 -7.64 0.68 -18.25
CA THR A 150 -8.29 -0.27 -17.36
C THR A 150 -7.31 -1.31 -16.80
N ASN A 151 -7.55 -1.71 -15.53
CA ASN A 151 -6.83 -2.81 -14.88
C ASN A 151 -7.61 -4.10 -15.05
N PHE A 152 -6.96 -5.13 -15.60
CA PHE A 152 -7.53 -6.44 -15.82
C PHE A 152 -6.88 -7.47 -14.90
N ALA A 153 -7.71 -8.26 -14.22
CA ALA A 153 -7.27 -9.41 -13.46
C ALA A 153 -6.62 -10.44 -14.40
N CYS A 154 -5.41 -10.85 -14.03
CA CYS A 154 -4.64 -11.87 -14.73
C CYS A 154 -3.97 -12.80 -13.72
N ASN A 155 -4.23 -14.10 -13.82
CA ASN A 155 -3.58 -15.08 -12.98
C ASN A 155 -2.16 -15.38 -13.49
N ILE A 156 -1.15 -14.86 -12.79
CA ILE A 156 0.27 -14.97 -13.17
C ILE A 156 0.86 -16.20 -12.48
N TYR A 157 1.40 -17.13 -13.27
CA TYR A 157 1.97 -18.39 -12.77
C TYR A 157 3.48 -18.31 -12.64
N LEU A 158 3.98 -18.25 -11.40
CA LEU A 158 5.36 -17.88 -11.07
C LEU A 158 6.29 -19.09 -10.84
N ALA A 159 5.88 -20.33 -11.16
CA ALA A 159 6.70 -21.51 -10.84
C ALA A 159 8.07 -21.47 -11.53
N LYS A 160 8.14 -20.94 -12.76
CA LYS A 160 9.38 -20.77 -13.52
C LYS A 160 10.05 -19.40 -13.31
N TYR A 161 9.58 -18.58 -12.37
CA TYR A 161 10.09 -17.24 -12.16
C TYR A 161 11.61 -17.24 -11.86
N PRO A 162 12.42 -16.36 -12.50
CA PRO A 162 12.05 -15.29 -13.45
C PRO A 162 12.13 -15.70 -14.95
N MET A 163 12.32 -16.99 -15.27
CA MET A 163 12.36 -17.52 -16.64
C MET A 163 10.96 -17.97 -17.10
N ASP A 164 9.98 -17.11 -16.90
CA ASP A 164 8.56 -17.39 -17.10
C ASP A 164 7.98 -16.65 -18.32
N SER A 165 6.92 -17.24 -18.86
CA SER A 165 6.04 -16.61 -19.85
C SER A 165 4.63 -16.60 -19.30
N GLN A 166 3.99 -15.45 -19.32
CA GLN A 166 2.71 -15.21 -18.71
C GLN A 166 1.64 -15.02 -19.77
N TYR A 167 0.49 -15.65 -19.55
CA TYR A 167 -0.65 -15.61 -20.46
C TYR A 167 -1.77 -14.84 -19.77
N CYS A 168 -2.03 -13.63 -20.25
CA CYS A 168 -3.10 -12.79 -19.73
C CYS A 168 -4.14 -12.56 -20.80
N LYS A 169 -5.36 -12.24 -20.38
CA LYS A 169 -6.44 -11.99 -21.31
C LYS A 169 -7.29 -10.80 -20.90
N ILE A 170 -7.95 -10.20 -21.87
CA ILE A 170 -8.97 -9.19 -21.67
C ILE A 170 -10.25 -9.71 -22.29
N GLN A 171 -11.36 -9.66 -21.56
CA GLN A 171 -12.65 -10.17 -22.03
C GLN A 171 -13.69 -9.05 -22.01
N LEU A 172 -14.16 -8.66 -23.19
CA LEU A 172 -15.28 -7.75 -23.38
C LEU A 172 -16.53 -8.59 -23.66
N ALA A 173 -17.56 -8.45 -22.84
CA ALA A 173 -18.80 -9.21 -22.97
C ALA A 173 -20.00 -8.27 -22.97
N ASN A 174 -21.08 -8.72 -23.59
CA ASN A 174 -22.38 -8.07 -23.47
C ASN A 174 -23.00 -8.41 -22.12
N TYR A 175 -23.70 -7.48 -21.48
CA TYR A 175 -24.23 -7.70 -20.14
C TYR A 175 -25.66 -8.26 -20.11
N TYR A 176 -26.53 -7.83 -21.05
CA TYR A 176 -27.97 -8.12 -20.99
C TYR A 176 -28.41 -9.20 -21.97
N GLU A 177 -28.16 -8.99 -23.26
CA GLU A 177 -28.58 -9.90 -24.34
C GLU A 177 -27.72 -11.17 -24.38
N THR A 178 -28.39 -12.29 -24.67
CA THR A 178 -27.79 -13.62 -24.77
C THR A 178 -27.13 -13.85 -26.13
N THR A 179 -26.37 -14.94 -26.26
CA THR A 179 -25.75 -15.38 -27.54
C THR A 179 -26.74 -15.59 -28.68
N ASN A 180 -28.01 -15.90 -28.38
CA ASN A 180 -29.06 -16.07 -29.38
C ASN A 180 -29.63 -14.74 -29.88
N GLU A 181 -29.42 -13.66 -29.15
CA GLU A 181 -29.98 -12.34 -29.45
C GLU A 181 -28.91 -11.41 -30.03
N LEU A 182 -27.66 -11.55 -29.58
CA LEU A 182 -26.56 -10.68 -29.93
C LEU A 182 -25.27 -11.47 -30.16
N GLU A 183 -24.60 -11.17 -31.28
CA GLU A 183 -23.31 -11.74 -31.64
C GLU A 183 -22.27 -10.61 -31.85
N PHE A 184 -21.07 -10.79 -31.29
CA PHE A 184 -19.95 -9.92 -31.61
C PHE A 184 -19.16 -10.44 -32.80
N ARG A 185 -18.95 -9.58 -33.79
CA ARG A 185 -18.11 -9.86 -34.96
C ARG A 185 -16.91 -8.94 -34.96
N GLN A 186 -15.72 -9.49 -35.16
CA GLN A 186 -14.50 -8.68 -35.16
C GLN A 186 -14.23 -8.12 -36.56
N ILE A 187 -14.23 -6.79 -36.70
CA ILE A 187 -14.10 -6.10 -38.01
C ILE A 187 -12.66 -6.14 -38.51
N PHE A 188 -11.71 -5.90 -37.60
CA PHE A 188 -10.30 -5.84 -37.90
C PHE A 188 -9.59 -6.90 -37.08
N PRO A 189 -9.54 -8.16 -37.57
CA PRO A 189 -8.81 -9.18 -36.86
C PRO A 189 -7.34 -8.78 -36.66
N ASP A 190 -6.76 -7.97 -37.55
CA ASP A 190 -5.34 -7.56 -37.53
C ASP A 190 -5.03 -6.19 -36.89
N SER A 191 -6.01 -5.46 -36.35
CA SER A 191 -5.78 -4.11 -35.76
C SER A 191 -4.78 -4.13 -34.59
N TYR A 192 -4.68 -5.26 -33.86
CA TYR A 192 -3.69 -5.50 -32.82
C TYR A 192 -2.23 -5.44 -33.32
N LYS A 193 -1.99 -5.62 -34.63
CA LYS A 193 -0.65 -5.58 -35.23
C LYS A 193 -0.06 -4.17 -35.26
N TYR A 194 -0.89 -3.13 -35.31
CA TYR A 194 -0.43 -1.73 -35.38
C TYR A 194 0.22 -1.21 -34.07
N VAL A 195 -0.01 -1.93 -32.98
CA VAL A 195 0.49 -1.65 -31.61
C VAL A 195 1.96 -2.05 -31.45
N ALA A 196 2.49 -2.83 -32.39
CA ALA A 196 3.82 -3.40 -32.40
C ALA A 196 4.98 -2.38 -32.53
N SER A 197 4.74 -1.08 -32.47
CA SER A 197 5.80 -0.06 -32.57
C SER A 197 6.66 0.04 -31.30
N ASN A 198 6.13 -0.36 -30.13
CA ASN A 198 6.91 -0.43 -28.89
C ASN A 198 6.59 -1.72 -28.11
N LYS A 199 7.18 -2.84 -28.56
CA LYS A 199 6.95 -4.19 -28.01
C LYS A 199 7.61 -4.47 -26.65
N SER A 200 8.38 -3.52 -26.12
CA SER A 200 9.17 -3.73 -24.90
C SER A 200 8.67 -2.88 -23.74
N LEU A 201 8.21 -3.55 -22.68
CA LEU A 201 8.16 -2.99 -21.34
C LEU A 201 9.53 -3.14 -20.67
N ALA A 202 9.77 -2.44 -19.57
CA ALA A 202 11.05 -2.51 -18.84
C ALA A 202 11.37 -3.92 -18.29
N GLU A 203 10.35 -4.71 -17.96
CA GLU A 203 10.49 -6.05 -17.36
C GLU A 203 10.01 -7.19 -18.29
N TYR A 204 9.17 -6.87 -19.28
CA TYR A 204 8.55 -7.86 -20.16
C TYR A 204 8.65 -7.45 -21.62
N GLU A 205 8.81 -8.43 -22.49
CA GLU A 205 8.55 -8.30 -23.91
C GLU A 205 7.13 -8.77 -24.21
N ILE A 206 6.40 -8.00 -25.02
CA ILE A 206 5.04 -8.33 -25.44
C ILE A 206 5.15 -9.24 -26.67
N GLY A 207 4.73 -10.49 -26.48
CA GLY A 207 4.59 -11.49 -27.53
C GLY A 207 3.38 -11.23 -28.43
N PRO A 208 2.98 -12.22 -29.26
CA PRO A 208 1.85 -12.06 -30.16
C PRO A 208 0.54 -11.92 -29.38
N ILE A 209 -0.29 -10.95 -29.80
CA ILE A 209 -1.66 -10.77 -29.31
C ILE A 209 -2.58 -11.59 -30.23
N THR A 210 -3.45 -12.42 -29.66
CA THR A 210 -4.36 -13.26 -30.43
C THR A 210 -5.82 -12.97 -30.04
N PRO A 211 -6.67 -12.58 -31.00
CA PRO A 211 -8.09 -12.43 -30.74
C PRO A 211 -8.82 -13.76 -30.76
N ARG A 212 -9.89 -13.87 -29.97
CA ARG A 212 -10.75 -15.05 -29.90
C ARG A 212 -12.19 -14.66 -29.54
N ASN A 213 -13.15 -15.19 -30.27
CA ASN A 213 -14.56 -15.13 -29.85
C ASN A 213 -14.83 -16.17 -28.75
N CYS A 214 -15.64 -15.80 -27.78
CA CYS A 214 -16.00 -16.64 -26.66
C CYS A 214 -17.50 -16.54 -26.34
N SER A 215 -18.03 -17.57 -25.67
CA SER A 215 -19.31 -17.50 -24.96
C SER A 215 -19.04 -17.76 -23.49
N THR A 216 -19.58 -16.91 -22.60
CA THR A 216 -19.38 -17.09 -21.16
C THR A 216 -20.66 -16.82 -20.39
N PRO A 217 -20.94 -17.60 -19.33
CA PRO A 217 -22.07 -17.33 -18.47
C PRO A 217 -21.83 -16.11 -17.57
N ILE A 218 -22.88 -15.30 -17.42
CA ILE A 218 -22.96 -14.17 -16.47
C ILE A 218 -23.79 -14.63 -15.24
N LEU A 219 -24.10 -13.72 -14.32
CA LEU A 219 -24.84 -13.96 -13.07
C LEU A 219 -26.18 -14.70 -13.27
N ASP A 220 -26.82 -14.55 -14.43
CA ASP A 220 -28.11 -15.17 -14.76
C ASP A 220 -27.98 -16.63 -15.27
N GLY A 221 -26.75 -17.16 -15.38
CA GLY A 221 -26.47 -18.53 -15.83
C GLY A 221 -26.63 -18.76 -17.33
N GLN A 222 -27.12 -17.78 -18.09
CA GLN A 222 -27.22 -17.82 -19.56
C GLN A 222 -25.87 -17.48 -20.21
N GLU A 223 -25.62 -18.01 -21.41
CA GLU A 223 -24.41 -17.69 -22.18
C GLU A 223 -24.55 -16.37 -22.93
N HIS A 224 -23.58 -15.47 -22.71
CA HIS A 224 -23.45 -14.19 -23.40
C HIS A 224 -22.24 -14.19 -24.33
N ALA A 225 -22.38 -13.52 -25.48
CA ALA A 225 -21.30 -13.36 -26.44
C ALA A 225 -20.17 -12.50 -25.86
N CYS A 226 -18.93 -12.89 -26.12
CA CYS A 226 -17.75 -12.14 -25.71
C CYS A 226 -16.62 -12.17 -26.75
N VAL A 227 -15.78 -11.15 -26.69
CA VAL A 227 -14.54 -11.03 -27.45
C VAL A 227 -13.38 -11.02 -26.45
N GLU A 228 -12.43 -11.91 -26.68
CA GLU A 228 -11.24 -12.10 -25.85
C GLU A 228 -9.98 -11.70 -26.63
N LEU A 229 -9.09 -10.93 -26.00
CA LEU A 229 -7.73 -10.70 -26.48
C LEU A 229 -6.75 -11.38 -25.55
N ASN A 230 -5.94 -12.29 -26.09
CA ASN A 230 -4.90 -13.00 -25.35
C ASN A 230 -3.53 -12.35 -25.57
N PHE A 231 -2.86 -12.04 -24.47
CA PHE A 231 -1.54 -11.43 -24.40
C PHE A 231 -0.54 -12.44 -23.86
N ILE A 232 0.62 -12.53 -24.52
CA ILE A 232 1.76 -13.29 -24.04
C ILE A 232 2.82 -12.30 -23.56
N PHE A 233 3.21 -12.36 -22.30
CA PHE A 233 4.28 -11.55 -21.73
C PHE A 233 5.48 -12.43 -21.40
N ILE A 234 6.63 -12.14 -22.02
CA ILE A 234 7.87 -12.87 -21.83
C ILE A 234 8.77 -12.05 -20.91
N ARG A 235 9.17 -12.57 -19.75
CA ARG A 235 10.00 -11.80 -18.82
C ARG A 235 11.43 -11.68 -19.34
N GLN A 236 12.00 -10.48 -19.26
CA GLN A 236 13.40 -10.23 -19.60
C GLN A 236 14.32 -10.60 -18.45
N ILE A 237 15.24 -11.53 -18.69
CA ILE A 237 16.07 -12.10 -17.62
C ILE A 237 17.32 -11.28 -17.26
N GLY A 238 17.78 -10.38 -18.14
CA GLY A 238 19.09 -9.71 -18.00
C GLY A 238 19.31 -9.01 -16.66
N TYR A 239 18.27 -8.33 -16.14
CA TYR A 239 18.30 -7.71 -14.82
C TYR A 239 18.54 -8.73 -13.69
N TYR A 240 17.86 -9.87 -13.72
CA TYR A 240 17.99 -10.91 -12.70
C TYR A 240 19.36 -11.58 -12.73
N ILE A 241 19.94 -11.78 -13.91
CA ILE A 241 21.29 -12.33 -14.03
C ILE A 241 22.29 -11.46 -13.27
N LEU A 242 22.28 -10.15 -13.50
CA LEU A 242 23.26 -9.22 -12.93
C LEU A 242 23.02 -8.88 -11.46
N THR A 243 21.77 -8.78 -11.04
CA THR A 243 21.43 -8.27 -9.69
C THR A 243 21.14 -9.37 -8.66
N LEU A 244 20.84 -10.59 -9.12
CA LEU A 244 20.48 -11.71 -8.26
C LEU A 244 21.41 -12.91 -8.47
N TYR A 245 21.49 -13.47 -9.68
CA TYR A 245 22.23 -14.71 -9.92
C TYR A 245 23.75 -14.52 -9.77
N ALA A 246 24.35 -13.52 -10.42
CA ALA A 246 25.79 -13.27 -10.34
C ALA A 246 26.26 -12.94 -8.91
N PRO A 247 25.60 -12.05 -8.13
CA PRO A 247 26.00 -11.78 -6.76
C PRO A 247 25.85 -12.99 -5.83
N THR A 248 24.78 -13.78 -5.95
CA THR A 248 24.59 -14.98 -5.11
C THR A 248 25.61 -16.07 -5.43
N PHE A 249 25.96 -16.24 -6.70
CA PHE A 249 27.06 -17.10 -7.12
C PHE A 249 28.40 -16.65 -6.52
N LEU A 250 28.73 -15.37 -6.60
CA LEU A 250 29.96 -14.83 -6.01
C LEU A 250 30.01 -15.01 -4.49
N ILE A 251 28.88 -14.89 -3.79
CA ILE A 251 28.82 -15.16 -2.34
C ILE A 251 29.16 -16.63 -2.03
N VAL A 252 28.67 -17.58 -2.83
CA VAL A 252 29.03 -19.00 -2.67
C VAL A 252 30.53 -19.20 -2.88
N VAL A 253 31.11 -18.61 -3.93
CA VAL A 253 32.57 -18.67 -4.18
C VAL A 253 33.37 -18.04 -3.04
N LEU A 254 32.93 -16.90 -2.51
CA LEU A 254 33.56 -16.26 -1.34
C LEU A 254 33.50 -17.14 -0.09
N SER A 255 32.44 -17.92 0.08
CA SER A 255 32.37 -18.88 1.20
C SER A 255 33.43 -19.98 1.07
N TRP A 256 33.78 -20.40 -0.15
CA TRP A 256 34.83 -21.39 -0.41
C TRP A 256 36.24 -20.84 -0.21
N MET A 257 36.42 -19.51 -0.31
CA MET A 257 37.71 -18.88 0.00
C MET A 257 38.14 -19.13 1.45
N ALA A 258 37.20 -19.43 2.35
CA ALA A 258 37.52 -19.81 3.73
C ALA A 258 38.41 -21.07 3.83
N PHE A 259 38.33 -21.98 2.86
CA PHE A 259 39.15 -23.19 2.80
C PHE A 259 40.63 -22.89 2.55
N TRP A 260 40.92 -21.81 1.82
CA TRP A 260 42.28 -21.39 1.48
C TRP A 260 42.98 -20.62 2.62
N ILE A 261 42.21 -20.07 3.56
CA ILE A 261 42.76 -19.36 4.73
C ILE A 261 43.35 -20.40 5.69
N PRO A 262 44.58 -20.22 6.22
CA PRO A 262 45.15 -21.14 7.20
C PRO A 262 44.25 -21.27 8.44
N ALA A 263 44.37 -22.36 9.18
CA ALA A 263 43.41 -22.70 10.23
C ALA A 263 43.57 -21.92 11.56
N GLU A 264 44.60 -21.09 11.67
CA GLU A 264 44.91 -20.30 12.87
C GLU A 264 43.88 -19.19 13.17
N PRO A 265 43.45 -18.34 12.20
CA PRO A 265 42.38 -17.38 12.42
C PRO A 265 40.97 -18.00 12.29
N LEU A 266 40.53 -18.73 13.32
CA LEU A 266 39.17 -19.31 13.39
C LEU A 266 38.07 -18.26 13.23
N GLN A 267 38.23 -17.09 13.85
CA GLN A 267 37.25 -16.01 13.83
C GLN A 267 36.98 -15.47 12.41
N ALA A 268 38.02 -15.37 11.57
CA ALA A 268 37.89 -14.88 10.21
C ALA A 268 37.05 -15.83 9.33
N ARG A 269 37.30 -17.14 9.44
CA ARG A 269 36.57 -18.19 8.71
C ARG A 269 35.08 -18.23 9.09
N ILE A 270 34.77 -18.20 10.39
CA ILE A 270 33.39 -18.20 10.88
C ILE A 270 32.65 -16.95 10.40
N THR A 271 33.30 -15.78 10.48
CA THR A 271 32.69 -14.51 10.06
C THR A 271 32.36 -14.55 8.56
N LEU A 272 33.26 -15.03 7.70
CA LEU A 272 33.00 -15.14 6.27
C LEU A 272 31.80 -16.04 5.95
N GLY A 273 31.70 -17.22 6.59
CA GLY A 273 30.58 -18.14 6.35
C GLY A 273 29.24 -17.61 6.90
N VAL A 274 29.22 -17.08 8.12
CA VAL A 274 28.00 -16.52 8.73
C VAL A 274 27.53 -15.26 7.99
N THR A 275 28.44 -14.36 7.61
CA THR A 275 28.10 -13.18 6.80
C THR A 275 27.57 -13.58 5.43
N SER A 276 28.12 -14.63 4.81
CA SER A 276 27.61 -15.17 3.54
C SER A 276 26.20 -15.73 3.68
N LEU A 277 25.92 -16.51 4.73
CA LEU A 277 24.56 -17.00 5.03
C LEU A 277 23.58 -15.84 5.26
N PHE A 278 23.96 -14.85 6.06
CA PHE A 278 23.13 -13.67 6.31
C PHE A 278 22.84 -12.89 5.01
N THR A 279 23.84 -12.77 4.14
CA THR A 279 23.69 -12.11 2.84
C THR A 279 22.75 -12.91 1.92
N LEU A 280 22.85 -14.24 1.89
CA LEU A 280 21.90 -15.06 1.12
C LEU A 280 20.48 -15.02 1.69
N ALA A 281 20.33 -15.02 3.02
CA ALA A 281 19.03 -14.89 3.69
C ALA A 281 18.36 -13.54 3.38
N THR A 282 19.13 -12.45 3.38
CA THR A 282 18.63 -11.11 2.99
C THR A 282 18.26 -11.04 1.51
N ARG A 283 18.96 -11.76 0.62
CA ARG A 283 18.57 -11.89 -0.79
C ARG A 283 17.27 -12.66 -0.97
N LEU A 284 17.06 -13.73 -0.19
CA LEU A 284 15.79 -14.47 -0.18
C LEU A 284 14.62 -13.58 0.24
N ASP A 285 14.77 -12.83 1.33
CA ASP A 285 13.74 -11.86 1.76
C ASP A 285 13.49 -10.79 0.69
N GLN A 286 14.55 -10.22 0.11
CA GLN A 286 14.43 -9.23 -0.96
C GLN A 286 13.69 -9.77 -2.18
N ALA A 287 13.94 -11.02 -2.57
CA ALA A 287 13.26 -11.66 -3.70
C ALA A 287 11.76 -11.84 -3.44
N GLN A 288 11.36 -12.07 -2.18
CA GLN A 288 9.96 -12.25 -1.81
C GLN A 288 9.17 -10.94 -1.69
N ARG A 289 9.81 -9.81 -1.33
CA ARG A 289 9.11 -8.52 -1.15
C ARG A 289 8.38 -8.00 -2.39
N ASN A 290 8.88 -8.33 -3.58
CA ASN A 290 8.36 -7.82 -4.85
C ASN A 290 7.37 -8.80 -5.53
N LEU A 291 7.09 -9.94 -4.91
CA LEU A 291 6.26 -11.00 -5.47
C LEU A 291 5.05 -11.28 -4.57
N PRO A 292 3.93 -11.77 -5.12
CA PRO A 292 2.82 -12.23 -4.31
C PRO A 292 3.22 -13.49 -3.53
N LEU A 293 2.58 -13.68 -2.37
CA LEU A 293 2.72 -14.90 -1.58
C LEU A 293 2.02 -16.04 -2.33
N VAL A 294 2.81 -16.92 -2.93
CA VAL A 294 2.32 -18.14 -3.61
C VAL A 294 2.74 -19.37 -2.81
N SER A 295 1.88 -20.40 -2.80
CA SER A 295 2.09 -21.62 -2.01
C SER A 295 3.01 -22.65 -2.67
N TYR A 296 3.26 -22.51 -3.98
CA TYR A 296 4.13 -23.42 -4.74
C TYR A 296 5.58 -22.92 -4.80
N VAL A 297 6.49 -23.86 -5.03
CA VAL A 297 7.94 -23.58 -5.15
C VAL A 297 8.24 -22.86 -6.47
N LYS A 298 9.02 -21.79 -6.40
CA LYS A 298 9.51 -21.05 -7.59
C LYS A 298 10.94 -21.44 -7.93
N ALA A 299 11.33 -21.35 -9.20
CA ALA A 299 12.70 -21.66 -9.63
C ALA A 299 13.77 -20.81 -8.91
N ILE A 300 13.47 -19.53 -8.63
CA ILE A 300 14.32 -18.66 -7.80
C ILE A 300 14.51 -19.20 -6.37
N ASP A 301 13.47 -19.77 -5.76
CA ASP A 301 13.56 -20.29 -4.39
C ASP A 301 14.50 -21.49 -4.37
N VAL A 302 14.42 -22.38 -5.38
CA VAL A 302 15.32 -23.54 -5.54
C VAL A 302 16.77 -23.08 -5.67
N TRP A 303 17.05 -22.08 -6.54
CA TRP A 303 18.40 -21.55 -6.70
C TRP A 303 18.97 -21.01 -5.38
N LEU A 304 18.21 -20.18 -4.67
CA LEU A 304 18.66 -19.59 -3.41
C LEU A 304 18.83 -20.65 -2.32
N PHE A 305 17.97 -21.67 -2.27
CA PHE A 305 18.08 -22.77 -1.31
C PHE A 305 19.34 -23.60 -1.55
N VAL A 306 19.69 -23.88 -2.82
CA VAL A 306 20.94 -24.55 -3.18
C VAL A 306 22.15 -23.71 -2.77
N CYS A 307 22.15 -22.41 -3.04
CA CYS A 307 23.22 -21.51 -2.60
C CYS A 307 23.38 -21.50 -1.07
N ILE A 308 22.27 -21.40 -0.32
CA ILE A 308 22.29 -21.44 1.15
C ILE A 308 22.84 -22.77 1.65
N PHE A 309 22.40 -23.88 1.06
CA PHE A 309 22.88 -25.22 1.41
C PHE A 309 24.39 -25.36 1.19
N LEU A 310 24.94 -24.85 0.08
CA LEU A 310 26.38 -24.89 -0.19
C LEU A 310 27.21 -24.08 0.82
N VAL A 311 26.73 -22.89 1.21
CA VAL A 311 27.40 -22.09 2.26
C VAL A 311 27.24 -22.73 3.64
N PHE A 312 26.11 -23.38 3.91
CA PHE A 312 25.93 -24.13 5.15
C PHE A 312 26.85 -25.35 5.23
N ALA A 313 27.04 -26.06 4.11
CA ALA A 313 27.98 -27.16 4.02
C ALA A 313 29.43 -26.72 4.26
N SER A 314 29.84 -25.53 3.78
CA SER A 314 31.18 -25.00 4.08
C SER A 314 31.36 -24.66 5.57
N LEU A 315 30.33 -24.16 6.25
CA LEU A 315 30.38 -23.96 7.71
C LEU A 315 30.46 -25.28 8.50
N ILE A 316 29.78 -26.32 8.03
CA ILE A 316 29.88 -27.67 8.62
C ILE A 316 31.33 -28.18 8.51
N GLU A 317 31.93 -28.08 7.33
CA GLU A 317 33.35 -28.44 7.12
C GLU A 317 34.27 -27.69 8.09
N LEU A 318 34.09 -26.37 8.21
CA LEU A 318 34.88 -25.56 9.13
C LEU A 318 34.72 -26.00 10.59
N SER A 319 33.52 -26.44 10.97
CA SER A 319 33.23 -26.96 12.31
C SER A 319 33.95 -28.30 12.55
N PHE A 320 34.00 -29.17 11.55
CA PHE A 320 34.79 -30.41 11.62
C PHE A 320 36.28 -30.11 11.72
N THR A 321 36.83 -29.29 10.82
CA THR A 321 38.27 -28.98 10.76
C THR A 321 38.76 -28.29 12.04
N SER A 322 37.97 -27.38 12.62
CA SER A 322 38.32 -26.74 13.89
C SER A 322 38.33 -27.71 15.08
N LYS A 323 37.41 -28.69 15.11
CA LYS A 323 37.40 -29.74 16.14
C LYS A 323 38.59 -30.68 16.02
N PHE A 324 38.97 -31.08 14.80
CA PHE A 324 40.16 -31.91 14.58
C PHE A 324 41.44 -31.19 15.05
N LEU A 325 41.61 -29.90 14.73
CA LEU A 325 42.77 -29.12 15.17
C LEU A 325 42.83 -28.89 16.68
N GLN A 326 41.69 -28.76 17.36
CA GLN A 326 41.66 -28.72 18.83
C GLN A 326 42.12 -30.06 19.42
N THR A 327 41.76 -31.18 18.79
CA THR A 327 42.16 -32.51 19.24
C THR A 327 43.68 -32.70 19.17
N GLU A 328 44.32 -32.22 18.09
CA GLU A 328 45.79 -32.21 17.97
C GLU A 328 46.48 -31.28 18.98
N LYS A 329 45.96 -30.05 19.19
CA LYS A 329 46.54 -29.13 20.19
C LYS A 329 46.45 -29.66 21.63
N THR A 330 45.47 -30.52 21.93
CA THR A 330 45.32 -31.13 23.26
C THR A 330 46.33 -32.26 23.51
N GLN A 331 46.95 -32.83 22.47
CA GLN A 331 47.99 -33.86 22.61
C GLN A 331 49.41 -33.31 22.82
N VAL A 332 49.65 -32.00 22.65
CA VAL A 332 50.95 -31.37 22.87
C VAL A 332 50.93 -30.56 24.18
N VAL A 333 50.97 -31.27 25.31
CA VAL A 333 51.32 -30.68 26.62
C VAL A 333 52.71 -31.17 26.97
N PRO A 334 53.78 -30.35 26.89
CA PRO A 334 55.00 -30.66 27.60
C PRO A 334 54.75 -30.37 29.08
N LEU A 335 54.76 -31.43 29.88
CA LEU A 335 54.97 -31.37 31.32
C LEU A 335 56.32 -30.67 31.59
N ASN A 336 56.31 -29.51 32.26
CA ASN A 336 56.95 -29.35 33.57
C ASN A 336 57.11 -27.91 34.10
N VAL A 337 57.16 -27.89 35.43
CA VAL A 337 57.73 -26.94 36.39
C VAL A 337 56.83 -25.83 36.93
N ALA A 338 56.64 -25.95 38.24
CA ALA A 338 55.91 -25.10 39.16
C ALA A 338 56.67 -23.81 39.54
N SER A 339 55.94 -22.98 40.31
CA SER A 339 56.36 -21.87 41.19
C SER A 339 56.56 -20.50 40.54
N VAL A 340 55.80 -19.49 40.99
CA VAL A 340 56.17 -18.54 42.07
C VAL A 340 55.02 -17.53 42.26
N ASN A 341 54.77 -17.19 43.53
CA ASN A 341 53.79 -16.23 44.02
C ASN A 341 54.08 -14.77 43.65
N ASN A 342 53.00 -13.98 43.54
CA ASN A 342 52.79 -12.57 43.92
C ASN A 342 53.83 -11.49 43.51
N LEU A 343 53.35 -10.40 42.88
CA LEU A 343 53.30 -9.03 43.45
C LEU A 343 52.84 -7.98 42.41
N GLU A 344 51.90 -7.13 42.87
CA GLU A 344 51.68 -5.71 42.56
C GLU A 344 51.33 -5.17 41.15
N ARG A 345 50.09 -4.67 41.09
CA ARG A 345 49.64 -3.35 40.59
C ARG A 345 50.55 -2.61 39.59
N GLN A 346 49.98 -2.31 38.41
CA GLN A 346 49.61 -0.94 38.07
C GLN A 346 48.55 -0.87 36.97
N GLU A 347 47.54 -0.04 37.23
CA GLU A 347 46.51 0.43 36.31
C GLU A 347 47.13 1.25 35.16
N SER A 348 46.49 1.24 33.99
CA SER A 348 45.99 2.44 33.31
C SER A 348 45.87 2.26 31.79
N ASN A 349 44.60 2.23 31.38
CA ASN A 349 44.05 2.87 30.18
C ASN A 349 44.15 2.20 28.78
N LYS A 350 42.94 1.76 28.38
CA LYS A 350 42.20 2.18 27.17
C LYS A 350 42.66 1.65 25.80
N LYS A 351 41.91 0.67 25.29
CA LYS A 351 40.81 0.88 24.30
C LYS A 351 40.29 -0.47 23.78
N GLN A 352 39.03 -0.76 24.08
CA GLN A 352 38.11 -1.42 23.13
C GLN A 352 37.60 -0.35 22.15
N PRO A 353 37.29 -0.73 20.90
CA PRO A 353 35.93 -1.20 20.56
C PRO A 353 35.98 -2.54 19.79
N SER A 354 35.10 -3.51 20.06
CA SER A 354 33.72 -3.63 19.52
C SER A 354 33.74 -3.96 18.01
N GLN A 355 32.93 -4.83 17.41
CA GLN A 355 31.72 -5.55 17.79
C GLN A 355 31.45 -6.54 16.64
N GLY A 356 31.02 -7.77 16.97
CA GLY A 356 30.28 -8.62 16.04
C GLY A 356 28.83 -8.14 15.92
N ALA A 357 28.31 -8.19 14.71
CA ALA A 357 26.99 -7.70 14.28
C ALA A 357 25.80 -8.51 14.85
N ILE A 358 24.63 -7.86 14.97
CA ILE A 358 23.32 -8.52 14.97
C ILE A 358 22.29 -7.67 14.16
N SER A 359 21.47 -8.42 13.43
CA SER A 359 20.39 -8.13 12.49
C SER A 359 19.18 -7.33 13.03
N LEU A 360 18.53 -6.59 12.14
CA LEU A 360 17.20 -6.00 12.30
C LEU A 360 16.13 -6.87 11.63
N ALA A 361 15.07 -7.20 12.37
CA ALA A 361 13.79 -7.67 11.85
C ALA A 361 12.72 -6.61 12.13
N SER A 362 11.91 -6.29 11.12
CA SER A 362 10.79 -5.34 11.18
C SER A 362 9.46 -6.08 11.31
N SER A 363 8.96 -6.24 12.53
CA SER A 363 7.54 -6.23 12.91
C SER A 363 7.47 -6.56 14.41
N GLY A 364 7.09 -5.57 15.22
CA GLY A 364 7.31 -5.57 16.67
C GLY A 364 6.52 -6.61 17.44
N SER A 365 7.18 -7.72 17.78
CA SER A 365 6.96 -8.49 19.01
C SER A 365 8.33 -8.96 19.50
N LEU A 366 8.89 -8.24 20.49
CA LEU A 366 10.16 -8.63 21.10
C LEU A 366 9.87 -9.70 22.16
N ARG A 367 10.16 -10.97 21.84
CA ARG A 367 10.39 -12.02 22.85
C ARG A 367 11.89 -12.13 23.06
N GLY A 368 12.39 -11.66 24.21
CA GLY A 368 13.75 -11.92 24.65
C GLY A 368 13.81 -13.16 25.53
N GLU A 369 14.75 -14.07 25.25
CA GLU A 369 15.15 -15.15 26.17
C GLU A 369 16.19 -14.64 27.19
N ALA A 370 16.09 -15.13 28.43
CA ALA A 370 16.96 -14.74 29.54
C ALA A 370 18.32 -15.46 29.48
N PRO A 371 19.46 -14.78 29.76
CA PRO A 371 20.73 -15.46 29.97
C PRO A 371 20.89 -15.93 31.42
N SER A 372 21.44 -17.13 31.57
CA SER A 372 21.97 -17.68 32.81
C SER A 372 23.23 -16.91 33.24
N ASN A 373 23.10 -15.94 34.15
CA ASN A 373 24.01 -15.64 35.27
C ASN A 373 23.90 -14.17 35.75
N GLY A 374 23.36 -13.96 36.95
CA GLY A 374 23.48 -12.74 37.76
C GLY A 374 22.36 -11.69 37.60
N PRO A 375 22.04 -10.89 38.66
CA PRO A 375 21.02 -9.84 38.60
C PRO A 375 21.58 -8.61 37.88
N GLY A 376 21.69 -8.69 36.56
CA GLY A 376 22.06 -7.56 35.70
C GLY A 376 20.84 -6.75 35.26
N VAL A 377 20.99 -5.43 35.16
CA VAL A 377 19.96 -4.56 34.54
C VAL A 377 20.09 -4.65 33.02
N GLN A 378 19.07 -5.19 32.35
CA GLN A 378 19.07 -5.29 30.88
C GLN A 378 18.65 -3.95 30.27
N THR A 379 19.45 -3.39 29.34
CA THR A 379 19.11 -2.13 28.66
C THR A 379 18.53 -2.39 27.27
N VAL A 380 17.42 -1.74 26.93
CA VAL A 380 16.77 -1.82 25.61
C VAL A 380 16.57 -0.41 25.05
N ASP A 381 17.14 -0.15 23.88
CA ASP A 381 17.02 1.13 23.19
C ASP A 381 15.84 1.12 22.21
N LEU A 382 14.94 2.10 22.35
CA LEU A 382 13.69 2.21 21.61
C LEU A 382 13.65 3.55 20.88
N ARG A 383 13.67 3.49 19.54
CA ARG A 383 13.72 4.67 18.65
C ARG A 383 12.39 4.98 17.94
N CYS A 384 11.39 4.13 18.10
CA CYS A 384 10.10 4.26 17.44
C CYS A 384 9.21 5.30 18.15
N ALA A 385 8.37 6.01 17.39
CA ALA A 385 7.41 6.98 17.94
C ALA A 385 6.26 6.31 18.73
N GLN A 386 6.00 5.03 18.50
CA GLN A 386 5.04 4.23 19.27
C GLN A 386 5.47 2.76 19.28
N GLY A 387 5.08 2.03 20.32
CA GLY A 387 5.38 0.60 20.44
C GLY A 387 4.71 -0.05 21.64
N ARG A 388 4.74 -1.38 21.70
CA ARG A 388 4.23 -2.18 22.82
C ARG A 388 5.37 -3.07 23.34
N ILE A 389 5.50 -3.11 24.66
CA ILE A 389 6.55 -3.85 25.35
C ILE A 389 5.87 -4.91 26.19
N VAL A 390 6.25 -6.16 25.97
CA VAL A 390 5.75 -7.31 26.72
C VAL A 390 6.94 -8.02 27.36
N TRP A 391 6.95 -8.10 28.68
CA TRP A 391 7.98 -8.77 29.46
C TRP A 391 7.33 -9.90 30.26
N ASN A 392 7.53 -11.13 29.78
CA ASN A 392 7.00 -12.34 30.40
C ASN A 392 7.99 -12.83 31.47
N TRP A 393 7.48 -13.23 32.64
CA TRP A 393 8.29 -13.72 33.77
C TRP A 393 9.42 -12.74 34.17
N PRO A 394 9.06 -11.50 34.54
CA PRO A 394 10.05 -10.47 34.81
C PRO A 394 10.95 -10.88 35.99
N GLN A 395 12.26 -10.98 35.75
CA GLN A 395 13.28 -11.20 36.78
C GLN A 395 14.32 -10.07 36.70
N GLY A 396 14.66 -9.48 37.85
CA GLY A 396 15.60 -8.36 37.93
C GLY A 396 14.97 -7.04 37.48
N ALA A 397 15.73 -6.23 36.73
CA ALA A 397 15.30 -4.91 36.28
C ALA A 397 15.64 -4.67 34.80
N LEU A 398 14.78 -3.90 34.13
CA LEU A 398 14.86 -3.55 32.72
C LEU A 398 14.99 -2.03 32.58
N ARG A 399 16.02 -1.56 31.87
CA ARG A 399 16.22 -0.14 31.54
C ARG A 399 15.84 0.13 30.09
N LEU A 400 14.71 0.79 29.88
CA LEU A 400 14.17 1.13 28.57
C LEU A 400 14.55 2.56 28.19
N VAL A 401 15.31 2.73 27.13
CA VAL A 401 15.78 4.04 26.68
C VAL A 401 14.93 4.50 25.49
N LEU A 402 14.17 5.57 25.68
CA LEU A 402 13.27 6.13 24.66
C LEU A 402 13.91 7.32 23.95
N GLN A 403 13.90 7.30 22.62
CA GLN A 403 14.42 8.37 21.77
C GLN A 403 13.50 8.60 20.57
N LEU A 404 13.07 9.85 20.31
CA LEU A 404 12.21 10.17 19.16
C LEU A 404 13.07 10.51 17.92
N GLY A 405 13.43 9.48 17.14
CA GLY A 405 14.30 9.61 15.96
C GLY A 405 15.76 9.96 16.30
N SER A 406 16.56 10.34 15.31
CA SER A 406 18.00 10.68 15.48
C SER A 406 18.27 12.15 15.83
N SER A 407 17.23 12.99 15.86
CA SER A 407 17.36 14.45 15.85
C SER A 407 17.61 15.08 17.23
N GLY A 408 17.63 14.30 18.32
CA GLY A 408 17.83 14.81 19.69
C GLY A 408 16.77 15.83 20.15
N LYS A 409 15.60 15.86 19.50
CA LYS A 409 14.53 16.82 19.78
C LYS A 409 13.75 16.40 21.02
N GLU A 410 13.35 17.38 21.83
CA GLU A 410 12.50 17.17 22.99
C GLU A 410 11.16 16.53 22.60
N PHE A 411 10.69 15.61 23.43
CA PHE A 411 9.44 14.89 23.21
C PHE A 411 8.69 14.64 24.52
N ARG A 412 7.36 14.58 24.43
CA ARG A 412 6.47 14.11 25.49
C ARG A 412 6.17 12.64 25.23
N GLY A 413 6.53 11.78 26.17
CA GLY A 413 6.25 10.35 26.12
C GLY A 413 5.09 10.01 27.05
N CYS A 414 4.20 9.14 26.60
CA CYS A 414 3.15 8.59 27.45
C CYS A 414 3.22 7.06 27.43
N VAL A 415 2.84 6.45 28.55
CA VAL A 415 2.83 5.00 28.76
C VAL A 415 1.46 4.58 29.28
N GLN A 416 0.92 3.48 28.79
CA GLN A 416 -0.35 2.91 29.23
C GLN A 416 -0.21 1.40 29.41
N THR A 417 -0.74 0.84 30.50
CA THR A 417 -0.80 -0.62 30.67
C THR A 417 -1.91 -1.21 29.80
N ASN A 418 -1.67 -2.41 29.27
CA ASN A 418 -2.69 -3.18 28.56
C ASN A 418 -3.28 -4.29 29.44
N ILE A 419 -2.87 -4.36 30.71
CA ILE A 419 -3.30 -5.40 31.67
C ILE A 419 -4.41 -4.84 32.53
N ILE A 420 -5.53 -5.55 32.50
CA ILE A 420 -6.68 -5.37 33.38
C ILE A 420 -6.49 -6.42 34.50
N ASP A 421 -6.50 -5.96 35.76
CA ASP A 421 -6.32 -6.72 37.02
C ASP A 421 -4.90 -6.84 37.62
N ASP A 422 -4.89 -7.01 38.95
CA ASP A 422 -3.83 -7.10 39.99
C ASP A 422 -2.60 -8.01 39.72
N LYS A 423 -2.37 -8.42 38.47
CA LYS A 423 -1.28 -9.31 38.03
C LYS A 423 0.00 -8.57 37.61
N SER A 424 -0.01 -7.24 37.54
CA SER A 424 1.17 -6.44 37.23
C SER A 424 2.07 -6.32 38.45
N SER A 425 3.04 -7.21 38.61
CA SER A 425 4.01 -7.18 39.71
C SER A 425 5.21 -6.28 39.42
N THR A 426 5.04 -5.14 38.73
CA THR A 426 6.17 -4.35 38.21
C THR A 426 5.99 -2.86 38.45
N ARG A 427 7.06 -2.19 38.88
CA ARG A 427 7.11 -0.73 39.11
C ARG A 427 7.89 -0.07 37.99
N VAL A 428 7.37 1.02 37.45
CA VAL A 428 8.02 1.79 36.38
C VAL A 428 8.46 3.14 36.95
N TYR A 429 9.74 3.42 36.81
CA TYR A 429 10.39 4.65 37.21
C TYR A 429 10.91 5.40 35.99
N ILE A 430 10.95 6.72 36.05
CA ILE A 430 11.65 7.57 35.08
C ILE A 430 12.99 8.03 35.66
N GLU A 431 14.03 7.98 34.84
CA GLU A 431 15.38 8.46 35.16
C GLU A 431 15.40 9.98 35.25
N GLY A 432 15.59 10.51 36.46
CA GLY A 432 15.81 11.93 36.73
C GLY A 432 17.30 12.24 36.99
N ARG A 433 17.60 13.52 37.27
CA ARG A 433 18.96 13.96 37.65
C ARG A 433 19.34 13.39 39.03
N GLY A 434 19.92 12.18 39.05
CA GLY A 434 20.40 11.51 40.26
C GLY A 434 19.34 10.81 41.11
N ARG A 435 18.09 10.71 40.65
CA ARG A 435 17.02 9.96 41.34
C ARG A 435 16.05 9.30 40.35
N LEU A 436 15.48 8.18 40.75
CA LEU A 436 14.38 7.52 40.04
C LEU A 436 13.05 8.07 40.53
N LEU A 437 12.22 8.59 39.62
CA LEU A 437 10.88 9.10 39.94
C LEU A 437 9.84 8.04 39.60
N LEU A 438 8.97 7.68 40.53
CA LEU A 438 7.94 6.67 40.29
C LEU A 438 6.90 7.20 39.28
N LEU A 439 6.73 6.48 38.17
CA LEU A 439 5.74 6.80 37.12
C LEU A 439 4.48 5.94 37.25
N MET A 440 4.64 4.67 37.64
CA MET A 440 3.56 3.71 37.74
C MET A 440 3.90 2.60 38.75
N ALA A 441 2.95 2.28 39.62
CA ALA A 441 3.04 1.16 40.55
C ALA A 441 1.71 0.40 40.59
N PRO A 442 1.71 -0.91 40.85
CA PRO A 442 0.49 -1.65 41.12
C PRO A 442 -0.18 -1.13 42.40
N GLY A 443 -1.49 -0.85 42.33
CA GLY A 443 -2.25 -0.34 43.47
C GLY A 443 -2.04 1.14 43.78
N ASP A 444 -1.56 1.97 42.84
CA ASP A 444 -1.36 3.43 43.02
C ASP A 444 -2.67 4.25 43.17
N GLY A 445 -3.82 3.57 43.30
CA GLY A 445 -5.14 4.18 43.45
C GLY A 445 -5.69 4.84 42.18
N ARG A 446 -5.01 4.73 41.04
CA ARG A 446 -5.43 5.32 39.76
C ARG A 446 -5.73 4.21 38.74
N SER A 447 -6.74 4.44 37.90
CA SER A 447 -7.21 3.42 36.94
C SER A 447 -6.12 2.96 35.97
N THR A 448 -6.01 1.65 35.74
CA THR A 448 -5.10 1.00 34.78
C THR A 448 -5.35 1.44 33.33
N GLN A 449 -6.53 2.00 33.06
CA GLN A 449 -6.89 2.53 31.75
C GLN A 449 -6.38 3.97 31.51
N THR A 450 -5.80 4.62 32.54
CA THR A 450 -5.22 5.96 32.43
C THR A 450 -3.76 5.89 31.99
N HIS A 451 -3.40 6.71 31.00
CA HIS A 451 -2.01 6.81 30.54
C HIS A 451 -1.21 7.76 31.45
N ARG A 452 0.10 7.54 31.56
CA ARG A 452 1.04 8.36 32.35
C ARG A 452 2.04 9.01 31.42
N CYS A 453 2.13 10.35 31.45
CA CYS A 453 3.01 11.09 30.56
C CYS A 453 4.20 11.72 31.30
N PHE A 454 5.29 11.91 30.57
CA PHE A 454 6.52 12.57 31.01
C PHE A 454 7.15 13.36 29.85
N ASN A 455 8.00 14.33 30.18
CA ASN A 455 8.69 15.16 29.20
C ASN A 455 10.19 14.81 29.15
N SER A 456 10.74 14.74 27.95
CA SER A 456 12.18 14.60 27.68
C SER A 456 12.75 15.94 27.23
N PHE A 457 13.66 16.50 28.03
CA PHE A 457 14.32 17.79 27.77
C PHE A 457 15.68 17.66 27.05
N HIS A 458 16.24 16.46 26.95
CA HIS A 458 17.53 16.20 26.29
C HIS A 458 17.41 15.24 25.10
N GLY A 459 16.18 15.05 24.59
CA GLY A 459 15.91 14.20 23.44
C GLY A 459 16.05 12.70 23.69
N GLN A 460 16.31 12.29 24.94
CA GLN A 460 16.35 10.91 25.41
C GLN A 460 15.82 10.86 26.85
N VAL A 461 15.10 9.78 27.20
CA VAL A 461 14.66 9.47 28.58
C VAL A 461 14.80 7.97 28.78
N ALA A 462 15.30 7.54 29.94
CA ALA A 462 15.24 6.13 30.32
C ALA A 462 14.12 5.87 31.34
N LEU A 463 13.41 4.76 31.16
CA LEU A 463 12.48 4.19 32.12
C LEU A 463 13.13 2.96 32.76
N TYR A 464 13.11 2.87 34.08
CA TYR A 464 13.54 1.68 34.81
C TYR A 464 12.31 0.90 35.23
N VAL A 465 12.23 -0.36 34.83
CA VAL A 465 11.14 -1.26 35.19
C VAL A 465 11.69 -2.34 36.10
N GLU A 466 11.16 -2.38 37.31
CA GLU A 466 11.59 -3.31 38.35
C GLU A 466 10.51 -4.36 38.62
N ALA A 467 10.90 -5.63 38.67
CA ALA A 467 10.02 -6.72 39.07
C ALA A 467 9.91 -6.78 40.61
N GLU A 468 8.68 -6.78 41.13
CA GLU A 468 8.42 -6.97 42.55
C GLU A 468 8.70 -8.43 42.93
N ASN A 469 9.60 -8.62 43.90
CA ASN A 469 10.08 -9.93 44.32
C ASN A 469 9.06 -10.59 45.27
N ARG A 470 7.93 -11.09 44.74
CA ARG A 470 6.94 -11.82 45.55
C ARG A 470 7.30 -13.31 45.65
N PRO A 471 7.17 -13.93 46.83
CA PRO A 471 7.41 -15.36 46.99
C PRO A 471 6.45 -16.17 46.10
N MET A 472 7.01 -17.14 45.37
CA MET A 472 6.32 -17.97 44.37
C MET A 472 5.02 -18.57 44.92
N ARG A 473 3.88 -17.94 44.61
CA ARG A 473 2.63 -18.67 44.33
C ARG A 473 2.42 -18.61 42.83
N PHE A 474 1.95 -19.72 42.25
CA PHE A 474 1.72 -19.97 40.82
C PHE A 474 0.88 -18.88 40.11
N HIS A 475 1.45 -17.71 39.90
CA HIS A 475 0.84 -16.61 39.16
C HIS A 475 1.81 -16.16 38.08
N LYS A 476 1.34 -16.27 36.83
CA LYS A 476 2.05 -15.87 35.62
C LYS A 476 2.09 -14.34 35.61
N SER A 477 3.17 -13.73 36.12
CA SER A 477 3.36 -12.29 36.04
C SER A 477 3.85 -11.89 34.65
N ILE A 478 3.19 -10.89 34.09
CA ILE A 478 3.46 -10.34 32.77
C ILE A 478 3.43 -8.82 32.95
N LEU A 479 4.43 -8.13 32.42
CA LEU A 479 4.35 -6.69 32.20
C LEU A 479 3.99 -6.47 30.74
N ASP A 480 2.94 -5.70 30.48
CA ASP A 480 2.50 -5.36 29.14
C ASP A 480 2.04 -3.91 29.12
N PHE A 481 2.85 -3.06 28.49
CA PHE A 481 2.51 -1.66 28.33
C PHE A 481 2.85 -1.15 26.94
N SER A 482 2.01 -0.24 26.47
CA SER A 482 2.21 0.51 25.24
C SER A 482 2.83 1.86 25.56
N TYR A 483 3.71 2.36 24.70
CA TYR A 483 4.26 3.71 24.77
C TYR A 483 4.02 4.47 23.47
N GLN A 484 3.86 5.79 23.58
CA GLN A 484 3.70 6.70 22.45
C GLN A 484 4.41 8.02 22.73
N LEU A 485 5.24 8.46 21.78
CA LEU A 485 6.11 9.64 21.87
C LEU A 485 5.63 10.70 20.88
N ARG A 486 5.52 11.95 21.34
CA ARG A 486 5.14 13.11 20.53
C ARG A 486 6.17 14.22 20.68
N LYS A 487 6.54 14.88 19.59
CA LYS A 487 7.52 15.98 19.62
C LYS A 487 6.98 17.15 20.46
N LEU A 488 7.79 17.68 21.37
CA LEU A 488 7.49 18.91 22.10
C LEU A 488 7.75 20.12 21.19
N THR A 489 6.75 20.98 21.02
CA THR A 489 6.92 22.28 20.37
C THR A 489 7.38 23.31 21.41
N LYS A 490 8.10 24.37 21.00
CA LYS A 490 8.61 25.42 21.91
C LYS A 490 7.52 26.08 22.77
N ARG A 491 6.25 26.02 22.35
CA ARG A 491 5.06 26.56 23.04
C ARG A 491 4.45 25.60 24.08
N SER A 492 4.48 24.28 23.79
CA SER A 492 3.99 23.21 24.68
C SER A 492 4.76 23.03 26.00
N ARG A 493 5.77 23.86 26.29
CA ARG A 493 6.55 23.80 27.54
C ARG A 493 5.84 24.43 28.74
N MET A 494 4.78 25.23 28.53
CA MET A 494 4.29 26.16 29.55
C MET A 494 2.83 25.93 30.02
N ASP A 495 1.97 25.26 29.26
CA ASP A 495 0.54 25.24 29.59
C ASP A 495 -0.20 23.97 29.13
N SER A 496 -0.92 23.32 30.05
CA SER A 496 -1.81 22.19 29.75
C SER A 496 -3.12 22.64 29.10
N ALA A 497 -3.47 23.93 29.16
CA ALA A 497 -4.66 24.49 28.55
C ALA A 497 -4.53 24.70 27.01
N GLU A 498 -3.33 24.54 26.43
CA GLU A 498 -3.11 24.68 24.98
C GLU A 498 -3.75 23.55 24.15
N GLU A 499 -4.11 22.41 24.74
CA GLU A 499 -4.73 21.28 24.04
C GLU A 499 -6.18 21.57 23.60
N CYS A 500 -6.85 22.53 24.25
CA CYS A 500 -8.27 22.84 24.03
C CYS A 500 -8.53 24.12 23.21
N ARG A 501 -7.48 24.72 22.64
CA ARG A 501 -7.62 25.96 21.85
C ARG A 501 -8.26 25.68 20.48
N PRO A 502 -8.92 26.69 19.87
CA PRO A 502 -9.32 26.60 18.48
C PRO A 502 -8.09 26.40 17.57
N CYS A 503 -8.24 25.52 16.60
CA CYS A 503 -7.18 25.16 15.67
C CYS A 503 -6.96 26.24 14.62
N LEU A 504 -5.70 26.51 14.28
CA LEU A 504 -5.36 27.50 13.25
C LEU A 504 -5.62 26.94 11.84
N ASP A 505 -5.87 27.81 10.87
CA ASP A 505 -6.09 27.43 9.47
C ASP A 505 -4.95 26.56 8.90
N GLN A 506 -3.69 26.91 9.21
CA GLN A 506 -2.52 26.13 8.81
C GLN A 506 -2.51 24.72 9.44
N GLU A 507 -2.98 24.61 10.67
CA GLU A 507 -3.05 23.33 11.41
C GLU A 507 -4.16 22.45 10.86
N LEU A 508 -5.33 23.01 10.54
CA LEU A 508 -6.43 22.28 9.89
C LEU A 508 -6.00 21.69 8.54
N LEU A 509 -5.27 22.47 7.73
CA LEU A 509 -4.71 22.00 6.47
C LEU A 509 -3.67 20.88 6.68
N GLN A 510 -2.82 21.00 7.69
CA GLN A 510 -1.85 19.96 8.06
C GLN A 510 -2.51 18.69 8.61
N PHE A 511 -3.56 18.83 9.42
CA PHE A 511 -4.29 17.71 10.00
C PHE A 511 -5.11 16.95 8.97
N TYR A 512 -5.58 17.60 7.91
CA TYR A 512 -6.16 16.87 6.78
C TYR A 512 -5.18 15.85 6.17
N CYS A 513 -3.89 16.19 6.08
CA CYS A 513 -2.85 15.28 5.58
C CYS A 513 -2.38 14.24 6.61
N THR A 514 -2.39 14.58 7.90
CA THR A 514 -1.67 13.81 8.94
C THR A 514 -2.57 13.07 9.92
N SER A 515 -3.88 13.32 9.94
CA SER A 515 -4.83 12.63 10.80
C SER A 515 -5.17 11.24 10.25
N ASP A 516 -5.33 10.27 11.15
CA ASP A 516 -5.64 8.88 10.81
C ASP A 516 -7.05 8.78 10.21
N PHE A 517 -7.98 9.61 10.71
CA PHE A 517 -9.33 9.73 10.19
C PHE A 517 -9.77 11.20 10.11
N VAL A 518 -10.60 11.49 9.09
CA VAL A 518 -11.27 12.78 8.90
C VAL A 518 -12.72 12.51 8.53
N LEU A 519 -13.65 12.96 9.37
CA LEU A 519 -15.07 12.62 9.29
C LEU A 519 -15.92 13.88 9.27
N ARG A 520 -16.94 13.93 8.41
CA ARG A 520 -18.07 14.86 8.56
C ARG A 520 -19.12 14.17 9.42
N ALA A 521 -19.43 14.74 10.58
CA ALA A 521 -20.32 14.13 11.56
C ALA A 521 -21.08 15.17 12.39
N SER A 522 -22.19 14.74 12.99
CA SER A 522 -22.92 15.50 14.01
C SER A 522 -22.77 14.84 15.39
N VAL A 523 -22.68 15.64 16.45
CA VAL A 523 -22.60 15.13 17.83
C VAL A 523 -23.99 14.66 18.28
N ILE A 524 -24.09 13.43 18.79
CA ILE A 524 -25.33 12.84 19.32
C ILE A 524 -25.44 13.09 20.82
N SER A 525 -24.37 12.79 21.55
CA SER A 525 -24.32 12.93 23.01
C SER A 525 -22.88 13.04 23.49
N ILE A 526 -22.68 13.76 24.58
CA ILE A 526 -21.38 13.86 25.26
C ILE A 526 -21.54 13.33 26.68
N ASN A 527 -20.65 12.43 27.08
CA ASN A 527 -20.58 11.88 28.43
C ASN A 527 -19.22 12.22 29.05
N HIS A 528 -19.22 12.80 30.25
CA HIS A 528 -18.00 13.22 30.92
C HIS A 528 -17.60 12.17 31.97
N ASN A 529 -16.41 11.59 31.81
CA ASN A 529 -15.89 10.60 32.73
C ASN A 529 -14.74 11.20 33.56
N SER A 530 -15.03 11.49 34.83
CA SER A 530 -14.08 12.04 35.81
C SER A 530 -12.91 11.10 36.12
N ASP A 531 -13.15 9.78 36.07
CA ASP A 531 -12.17 8.77 36.45
C ASP A 531 -11.09 8.60 35.37
N LEU A 532 -11.49 8.73 34.10
CA LEU A 532 -10.60 8.68 32.96
C LEU A 532 -10.05 10.05 32.54
N GLN A 533 -10.56 11.14 33.10
CA GLN A 533 -10.27 12.53 32.69
C GLN A 533 -10.55 12.77 31.20
N LEU A 534 -11.59 12.13 30.67
CA LEU A 534 -12.00 12.20 29.27
C LEU A 534 -13.48 12.52 29.11
N SER A 535 -13.80 13.24 28.03
CA SER A 535 -15.16 13.43 27.51
C SER A 535 -15.35 12.49 26.32
N GLU A 536 -16.32 11.59 26.44
CA GLU A 536 -16.75 10.68 25.38
C GLU A 536 -17.81 11.36 24.52
N MET A 537 -17.60 11.41 23.21
CA MET A 537 -18.54 11.98 22.24
C MET A 537 -19.03 10.88 21.31
N LYS A 538 -20.34 10.67 21.28
CA LYS A 538 -20.98 9.83 20.27
C LYS A 538 -21.28 10.66 19.05
N LEU A 539 -20.80 10.24 17.90
CA LEU A 539 -20.94 10.93 16.62
C LEU A 539 -21.82 10.11 15.67
N ARG A 540 -22.67 10.82 14.93
CA ARG A 540 -23.35 10.27 13.74
C ARG A 540 -22.52 10.63 12.51
N ILE A 541 -21.98 9.62 11.84
CA ILE A 541 -21.16 9.80 10.64
C ILE A 541 -22.08 10.14 9.47
N ILE A 542 -21.84 11.28 8.83
CA ILE A 542 -22.52 11.70 7.60
C ILE A 542 -21.69 11.27 6.39
N GLN A 543 -20.38 11.56 6.41
CA GLN A 543 -19.49 11.26 5.31
C GLN A 543 -18.03 11.11 5.77
N PRO A 544 -17.33 10.02 5.43
CA PRO A 544 -15.88 9.96 5.60
C PRO A 544 -15.19 10.82 4.54
N LEU A 545 -14.31 11.73 4.96
CA LEU A 545 -13.55 12.60 4.06
C LEU A 545 -12.15 12.03 3.73
N ARG A 546 -11.68 11.06 4.51
CA ARG A 546 -10.45 10.28 4.26
C ARG A 546 -10.76 8.79 4.41
N PRO A 547 -10.24 7.90 3.53
CA PRO A 547 -10.50 6.47 3.62
C PRO A 547 -9.99 5.93 4.96
N SER A 548 -10.90 5.41 5.78
CA SER A 548 -10.61 4.61 6.97
C SER A 548 -11.63 3.48 7.03
N PHE A 549 -11.22 2.34 7.59
CA PHE A 549 -12.02 1.12 7.67
C PHE A 549 -13.14 1.32 8.70
N PHE A 550 -14.28 1.88 8.28
CA PHE A 550 -15.44 2.10 9.16
C PHE A 550 -16.59 1.17 8.78
N VAL A 551 -17.10 0.43 9.77
CA VAL A 551 -18.30 -0.41 9.67
C VAL A 551 -19.30 0.16 10.69
N GLY A 552 -20.26 0.98 10.23
CA GLY A 552 -21.31 1.57 11.07
C GLY A 552 -21.60 3.05 10.81
N GLN A 553 -22.79 3.51 11.20
CA GLN A 553 -23.22 4.93 11.13
C GLN A 553 -22.86 5.74 12.39
N GLU A 554 -22.50 5.08 13.49
CA GLU A 554 -22.14 5.71 14.75
C GLU A 554 -20.67 5.47 15.09
N TYR A 555 -20.02 6.48 15.67
CA TYR A 555 -18.62 6.38 16.07
C TYR A 555 -18.34 7.16 17.35
N VAL A 556 -17.59 6.55 18.26
CA VAL A 556 -17.26 7.16 19.55
C VAL A 556 -15.86 7.75 19.47
N VAL A 557 -15.71 9.02 19.85
CA VAL A 557 -14.42 9.70 19.94
C VAL A 557 -14.23 10.32 21.32
N TYR A 558 -12.99 10.54 21.70
CA TYR A 558 -12.64 11.07 23.02
C TYR A 558 -11.93 12.42 22.91
N ALA A 559 -12.13 13.26 23.91
CA ALA A 559 -11.39 14.49 24.10
C ALA A 559 -11.05 14.69 25.60
N PRO A 560 -10.03 15.48 25.95
CA PRO A 560 -9.70 15.73 27.35
C PRO A 560 -10.85 16.38 28.13
N LEU A 561 -11.08 15.93 29.37
CA LEU A 561 -12.18 16.46 30.21
C LEU A 561 -12.02 17.96 30.53
N HIS A 562 -10.78 18.43 30.68
CA HIS A 562 -10.49 19.83 30.95
C HIS A 562 -10.88 20.78 29.80
N CYS A 563 -11.16 20.27 28.60
CA CYS A 563 -11.70 21.07 27.50
C CYS A 563 -13.19 21.41 27.66
N GLN A 564 -13.90 20.79 28.61
CA GLN A 564 -15.30 21.09 28.95
C GLN A 564 -16.21 21.22 27.72
N ILE A 565 -16.17 20.21 26.85
CA ILE A 565 -16.83 20.31 25.54
C ILE A 565 -18.33 20.16 25.72
N ALA A 566 -19.08 21.16 25.26
CA ALA A 566 -20.53 21.17 25.29
C ALA A 566 -21.11 20.57 24.00
N SER A 567 -22.31 19.99 24.12
CA SER A 567 -23.09 19.57 22.95
C SER A 567 -23.63 20.81 22.25
N ASP A 568 -23.41 20.88 20.94
CA ASP A 568 -23.86 21.97 20.09
C ASP A 568 -24.49 21.37 18.83
N ASP A 569 -25.63 21.92 18.41
CA ASP A 569 -26.37 21.44 17.25
C ASP A 569 -25.69 21.94 15.97
N GLY A 570 -24.97 21.04 15.31
CA GLY A 570 -24.26 21.37 14.09
C GLY A 570 -23.50 20.21 13.48
N GLU A 571 -23.07 20.40 12.24
CA GLU A 571 -22.16 19.50 11.57
C GLU A 571 -20.71 19.99 11.68
N PHE A 572 -19.84 19.06 12.06
CA PHE A 572 -18.43 19.31 12.27
C PHE A 572 -17.59 18.42 11.36
N VAL A 573 -16.39 18.91 11.04
CA VAL A 573 -15.35 18.08 10.41
C VAL A 573 -14.40 17.64 11.51
N ILE A 574 -14.49 16.38 11.90
CA ILE A 574 -13.70 15.79 12.99
C ILE A 574 -12.38 15.29 12.42
N PHE A 575 -11.28 15.93 12.82
CA PHE A 575 -9.92 15.47 12.58
C PHE A 575 -9.46 14.70 13.81
N GLY A 576 -9.10 13.43 13.64
CA GLY A 576 -8.70 12.62 14.78
C GLY A 576 -7.57 11.64 14.49
N THR A 577 -6.98 11.15 15.58
CA THR A 577 -5.91 10.17 15.55
C THR A 577 -6.11 9.12 16.63
N HIS A 578 -5.62 7.91 16.39
CA HIS A 578 -5.63 6.86 17.39
C HIS A 578 -4.48 7.07 18.39
N PHE A 579 -4.83 7.14 19.67
CA PHE A 579 -3.91 7.20 20.79
C PHE A 579 -4.16 5.98 21.68
N PHE A 580 -3.20 5.04 21.71
CA PHE A 580 -3.38 3.72 22.33
C PHE A 580 -4.70 3.02 21.94
N ASN A 581 -4.97 2.93 20.64
CA ASN A 581 -6.20 2.42 20.04
C ASN A 581 -7.50 3.18 20.36
N ARG A 582 -7.45 4.27 21.13
CA ARG A 582 -8.60 5.14 21.36
C ARG A 582 -8.62 6.30 20.35
N PRO A 583 -9.73 6.53 19.63
CA PRO A 583 -9.83 7.65 18.71
C PRO A 583 -9.96 8.97 19.49
N ILE A 584 -8.94 9.83 19.38
CA ILE A 584 -8.93 11.14 20.04
C ILE A 584 -9.12 12.25 19.01
N VAL A 585 -9.97 13.21 19.34
CA VAL A 585 -10.19 14.43 18.54
C VAL A 585 -8.98 15.34 18.66
N ARG A 586 -8.42 15.73 17.51
CA ARG A 586 -7.41 16.81 17.43
C ARG A 586 -8.07 18.16 17.23
N CYS A 587 -8.98 18.24 16.28
CA CYS A 587 -9.70 19.46 15.90
C CYS A 587 -11.09 19.13 15.37
N ALA A 588 -12.04 20.03 15.57
CA ALA A 588 -13.42 19.89 15.10
C ALA A 588 -14.01 21.23 14.63
N PRO A 589 -13.53 21.82 13.50
CA PRO A 589 -14.16 23.02 12.94
C PRO A 589 -15.57 22.73 12.42
N ARG A 590 -16.38 23.77 12.32
CA ARG A 590 -17.69 23.68 11.65
C ARG A 590 -17.49 23.43 10.16
N VAL A 591 -18.40 22.66 9.55
CA VAL A 591 -18.33 22.33 8.11
C VAL A 591 -18.22 23.57 7.22
N GLN A 592 -18.93 24.65 7.57
CA GLN A 592 -18.90 25.90 6.80
C GLN A 592 -17.52 26.58 6.81
N GLU A 593 -16.83 26.58 7.95
CA GLU A 593 -15.49 27.15 8.10
C GLU A 593 -14.47 26.32 7.31
N TRP A 594 -14.53 25.00 7.44
CA TRP A 594 -13.68 24.09 6.67
C TRP A 594 -13.86 24.23 5.17
N GLN A 595 -15.10 24.37 4.69
CA GLN A 595 -15.36 24.57 3.25
C GLN A 595 -14.78 25.89 2.73
N LYS A 596 -14.89 26.98 3.50
CA LYS A 596 -14.28 28.28 3.13
C LYS A 596 -12.75 28.15 3.04
N LEU A 597 -12.12 27.56 4.05
CA LEU A 597 -10.68 27.34 4.09
C LEU A 597 -10.20 26.43 2.95
N ARG A 598 -10.90 25.31 2.69
CA ARG A 598 -10.57 24.38 1.61
C ARG A 598 -10.63 25.03 0.23
N ARG A 599 -11.68 25.81 -0.06
CA ARG A 599 -11.80 26.54 -1.34
C ARG A 599 -10.66 27.56 -1.50
N HIS A 600 -10.29 28.25 -0.43
CA HIS A 600 -9.18 29.20 -0.44
C HIS A 600 -7.83 28.49 -0.71
N ALA A 601 -7.58 27.37 -0.03
CA ALA A 601 -6.35 26.58 -0.19
C ALA A 601 -6.20 25.95 -1.58
N ILE A 602 -7.29 25.44 -2.19
CA ILE A 602 -7.28 24.87 -3.56
C ILE A 602 -6.96 25.95 -4.59
N ARG A 603 -7.56 27.15 -4.48
CA ARG A 603 -7.28 28.28 -5.40
C ARG A 603 -5.82 28.71 -5.38
N LEU A 604 -5.20 28.71 -4.20
CA LEU A 604 -3.82 29.15 -4.02
C LEU A 604 -2.78 28.01 -4.15
N LYS A 605 -3.22 26.76 -4.35
CA LYS A 605 -2.36 25.55 -4.40
C LYS A 605 -1.45 25.36 -3.18
N ILE A 606 -1.92 25.75 -1.99
CA ILE A 606 -1.10 25.78 -0.76
C ILE A 606 -1.01 24.40 -0.05
N ASN A 607 -1.84 23.42 -0.42
CA ASN A 607 -1.87 22.10 0.22
C ASN A 607 -1.96 20.96 -0.81
N GLN A 608 -0.89 20.15 -0.92
CA GLN A 608 -0.78 19.03 -1.85
C GLN A 608 -1.75 17.88 -1.58
N CYS A 609 -2.30 17.75 -0.36
CA CYS A 609 -3.26 16.68 -0.05
C CYS A 609 -4.71 17.04 -0.45
N LEU A 610 -4.97 18.33 -0.74
CA LEU A 610 -6.29 18.83 -1.14
C LEU A 610 -6.40 19.06 -2.66
N LEU A 611 -5.25 19.09 -3.35
CA LEU A 611 -5.09 19.11 -4.80
C LEU A 611 -5.07 17.68 -5.33
#